data_AF-A0A075R9I1-F1
#
_entry.id   AF-A0A075R9I1-F1
#
_cell.length_a   1.000
_cell.length_b   1.000
_cell.length_c   1.000
_cell.angle_alpha   90.00
_cell.angle_beta   90.00
_cell.angle_gamma   90.00
#
_symmetry.space_group_name_H-M   'P 1'
#
loop_
_entity.id
_entity.type
_entity.pdbx_description
1 polymer ?
#
loop_
_entity_poly.entity_id
_entity_poly.type
_entity_poly.pdbx_seq_one_letter_code
_entity_poly.pdbx_strand_id
1 'polypeptide(L)'
;METSTGSIDVFLGKYGVSLPELREKDAVDVTGIASIFKGSAQVYPRSVKDIVILRSGLTDADRVATDKAALFVGDVSGTARTDLTLPTNGAYGSTITWVSDQSAIISEQGKVIRPAKGLADAKVTLTATLKKGTSMDTKVFLLTVPAQTITDEEAVEAVKASLRVTYDGIATSVSLPKMGANHVAIQWSLQDQAHSAIVELDNGHVNRAAVSKVTDVVLIASIKLGSAQSQKAFSIRVLPLGDVPLVHPITVTDSHIKGTAKPGTDIHVRTGSTLVGTDKADQVGAFGVKIPAQSVGTVLEVIASNPTTHYQSEAAYVLVTESTGAPSIINVGDITASVRQGANYTLPTTVLASMSDGTKQQVQVDSWNPNVADTSSEGTFSFEGTVEGYAQKVRLSLEVTKEGAGLTVAQALALPQGTTITLEAYVQTVEPNAQFAGYGIYLADQPGDETTDALIVKFANADRNGPYAVANATGKKVKITGVLHDKAYFSKKGIATYTHIQLVP
;
A
#
# COMPACT_ATOMS: atom_id res chain seq x y z
N MET A 1 -38.73 98.30 -23.08
CA MET A 1 -38.09 98.01 -24.37
C MET A 1 -37.56 96.60 -24.28
N GLU A 2 -38.37 95.62 -24.67
CA GLU A 2 -37.93 94.23 -24.77
C GLU A 2 -37.30 94.05 -26.15
N THR A 3 -35.99 93.86 -26.20
CA THR A 3 -35.31 93.43 -27.42
C THR A 3 -35.63 91.97 -27.63
N SER A 4 -36.63 91.65 -28.45
CA SER A 4 -36.79 90.29 -28.97
C SER A 4 -35.55 89.98 -29.80
N THR A 5 -34.75 89.01 -29.36
CA THR A 5 -33.65 88.45 -30.17
C THR A 5 -34.27 87.75 -31.37
N GLY A 6 -34.38 88.45 -32.51
CA GLY A 6 -34.90 87.87 -33.74
C GLY A 6 -34.00 86.72 -34.21
N SER A 7 -34.56 85.54 -34.43
CA SER A 7 -33.88 84.44 -35.10
C SER A 7 -34.01 84.60 -36.62
N ILE A 8 -32.92 84.33 -37.34
CA ILE A 8 -32.93 84.24 -38.81
C ILE A 8 -32.76 82.77 -39.18
N ASP A 9 -33.67 82.24 -39.99
CA ASP A 9 -33.57 80.88 -40.50
C ASP A 9 -32.76 80.84 -41.80
N VAL A 10 -31.80 79.92 -41.90
CA VAL A 10 -31.01 79.72 -43.13
C VAL A 10 -31.51 78.45 -43.84
N PHE A 11 -32.02 78.58 -45.06
CA PHE A 11 -32.63 77.48 -45.81
C PHE A 11 -31.74 77.02 -46.97
N LEU A 12 -31.08 75.88 -46.80
CA LEU A 12 -30.12 75.33 -47.78
C LEU A 12 -30.79 74.65 -48.99
N GLY A 13 -31.98 74.08 -48.80
CA GLY A 13 -32.63 73.22 -49.80
C GLY A 13 -33.16 73.92 -51.06
N LYS A 14 -33.41 75.24 -51.01
CA LYS A 14 -34.08 75.98 -52.11
C LYS A 14 -33.24 76.04 -53.40
N TYR A 15 -31.92 76.07 -53.28
CA TYR A 15 -30.98 76.13 -54.41
C TYR A 15 -30.06 74.89 -54.48
N GLY A 16 -30.43 73.80 -53.81
CA GLY A 16 -29.62 72.57 -53.80
C GLY A 16 -28.29 72.70 -53.07
N VAL A 17 -28.15 73.63 -52.12
CA VAL A 17 -26.96 73.78 -51.29
C VAL A 17 -26.95 72.67 -50.24
N SER A 18 -25.83 71.97 -50.11
CA SER A 18 -25.59 70.95 -49.08
C SER A 18 -24.25 71.24 -48.40
N LEU A 19 -24.22 71.18 -47.07
CA LEU A 19 -23.05 71.41 -46.22
C LEU A 19 -22.89 70.26 -45.23
N PRO A 20 -22.49 69.06 -45.69
CA PRO A 20 -22.28 67.90 -44.81
C PRO A 20 -21.20 68.14 -43.74
N GLU A 21 -20.35 69.15 -43.90
CA GLU A 21 -19.27 69.52 -42.99
C GLU A 21 -19.69 70.48 -41.86
N LEU A 22 -20.90 71.06 -41.90
CA LEU A 22 -21.42 71.97 -40.88
C LEU A 22 -21.85 71.17 -39.64
N ARG A 23 -21.35 71.56 -38.47
CA ARG A 23 -21.62 70.89 -37.19
C ARG A 23 -22.43 71.79 -36.27
N GLU A 24 -23.08 71.18 -35.28
CA GLU A 24 -23.77 71.92 -34.22
C GLU A 24 -22.79 72.89 -33.54
N LYS A 25 -23.21 74.16 -33.36
CA LYS A 25 -22.42 75.28 -32.81
C LYS A 25 -21.36 75.89 -33.73
N ASP A 26 -21.25 75.46 -34.98
CA ASP A 26 -20.42 76.18 -35.95
C ASP A 26 -20.98 77.60 -36.17
N ALA A 27 -20.11 78.61 -36.09
CA ALA A 27 -20.43 79.95 -36.55
C ALA A 27 -20.28 80.00 -38.08
N VAL A 28 -21.25 80.63 -38.75
CA VAL A 28 -21.27 80.77 -40.21
C VAL A 28 -21.53 82.21 -40.60
N ASP A 29 -20.77 82.71 -41.56
CA ASP A 29 -21.13 83.88 -42.33
C ASP A 29 -21.95 83.39 -43.51
N VAL A 30 -23.20 83.86 -43.60
CA VAL A 30 -24.12 83.46 -44.67
C VAL A 30 -24.46 84.70 -45.49
N THR A 31 -24.03 84.68 -46.75
CA THR A 31 -24.47 85.61 -47.78
C THR A 31 -25.59 84.96 -48.58
N GLY A 32 -26.54 85.75 -49.10
CA GLY A 32 -27.66 85.18 -49.82
C GLY A 32 -28.81 86.15 -50.03
N ILE A 33 -29.92 85.61 -50.51
CA ILE A 33 -31.17 86.36 -50.68
C ILE A 33 -31.91 86.35 -49.33
N ALA A 34 -32.07 87.51 -48.72
CA ALA A 34 -32.92 87.67 -47.54
C ALA A 34 -34.39 87.87 -47.96
N SER A 35 -35.31 87.25 -47.24
CA SER A 35 -36.76 87.43 -47.43
C SER A 35 -37.51 87.27 -46.11
N ILE A 36 -38.72 87.81 -46.03
CA ILE A 36 -39.64 87.54 -44.91
C ILE A 36 -40.69 86.54 -45.39
N PHE A 37 -40.80 85.39 -44.73
CA PHE A 37 -41.82 84.38 -45.01
C PHE A 37 -42.59 84.04 -43.74
N LYS A 38 -43.92 84.20 -43.79
CA LYS A 38 -44.83 83.98 -42.63
C LYS A 38 -44.37 84.65 -41.33
N GLY A 39 -43.76 85.83 -41.41
CA GLY A 39 -43.32 86.60 -40.26
C GLY A 39 -41.90 86.30 -39.76
N SER A 40 -41.19 85.32 -40.34
CA SER A 40 -39.79 85.03 -40.00
C SER A 40 -38.84 85.54 -41.09
N ALA A 41 -37.72 86.13 -40.67
CA ALA A 41 -36.64 86.47 -41.58
C ALA A 41 -35.89 85.19 -42.00
N GLN A 42 -35.76 84.97 -43.31
CA GLN A 42 -35.08 83.82 -43.89
C GLN A 42 -33.97 84.26 -44.84
N VAL A 43 -32.86 83.54 -44.87
CA VAL A 43 -31.77 83.74 -45.83
C VAL A 43 -31.56 82.49 -46.67
N TYR A 44 -31.50 82.66 -47.99
CA TYR A 44 -31.24 81.60 -48.95
C TYR A 44 -29.87 81.79 -49.63
N PRO A 45 -28.86 80.99 -49.28
CA PRO A 45 -27.60 80.95 -50.01
C PRO A 45 -27.81 80.32 -51.39
N ARG A 46 -27.17 80.88 -52.43
CA ARG A 46 -27.31 80.41 -53.83
C ARG A 46 -26.29 79.32 -54.18
N SER A 47 -25.18 79.24 -53.44
CA SER A 47 -24.19 78.18 -53.57
C SER A 47 -23.49 77.90 -52.24
N VAL A 48 -22.74 76.79 -52.15
CA VAL A 48 -21.90 76.47 -50.99
C VAL A 48 -20.91 77.61 -50.67
N LYS A 49 -20.44 78.35 -51.67
CA LYS A 49 -19.49 79.48 -51.48
C LYS A 49 -20.13 80.68 -50.78
N ASP A 50 -21.45 80.78 -50.77
CA ASP A 50 -22.15 81.87 -50.07
C ASP A 50 -22.19 81.64 -48.56
N ILE A 51 -21.80 80.45 -48.11
CA ILE A 51 -21.69 80.09 -46.70
C ILE A 51 -20.22 79.90 -46.38
N VAL A 52 -19.69 80.78 -45.54
CA VAL A 52 -18.35 80.66 -45.00
C VAL A 52 -18.50 80.15 -43.58
N ILE A 53 -18.13 78.87 -43.36
CA ILE A 53 -17.97 78.38 -41.98
C ILE A 53 -16.82 79.17 -41.36
N LEU A 54 -17.16 80.04 -40.41
CA LEU A 54 -16.23 80.90 -39.70
C LEU A 54 -15.44 80.08 -38.69
N ARG A 55 -14.58 79.20 -39.20
CA ARG A 55 -13.50 78.62 -38.39
C ARG A 55 -12.48 79.69 -37.99
N SER A 56 -12.58 80.91 -38.52
CA SER A 56 -11.71 82.08 -38.30
C SER A 56 -11.94 82.81 -36.96
N GLY A 57 -13.00 82.47 -36.21
CA GLY A 57 -13.24 83.03 -34.87
C GLY A 57 -12.71 82.18 -33.71
N LEU A 58 -12.32 80.93 -33.95
CA LEU A 58 -11.68 80.07 -32.96
C LEU A 58 -10.19 80.41 -32.89
N THR A 59 -9.69 80.64 -31.67
CA THR A 59 -8.25 80.77 -31.48
C THR A 59 -7.56 79.44 -31.81
N ASP A 60 -6.25 79.48 -32.09
CA ASP A 60 -5.49 78.25 -32.29
C ASP A 60 -5.59 77.31 -31.07
N ALA A 61 -5.73 77.87 -29.86
CA ALA A 61 -5.95 77.12 -28.63
C ALA A 61 -7.33 76.42 -28.62
N ASP A 62 -8.41 77.10 -29.04
CA ASP A 62 -9.76 76.50 -29.10
C ASP A 62 -9.81 75.36 -30.13
N ARG A 63 -9.09 75.50 -31.25
CA ARG A 63 -8.97 74.44 -32.27
C ARG A 63 -8.25 73.22 -31.72
N VAL A 64 -7.11 73.41 -31.06
CA VAL A 64 -6.36 72.32 -30.41
C VAL A 64 -7.21 71.62 -29.35
N ALA A 65 -7.94 72.38 -28.51
CA ALA A 65 -8.82 71.83 -27.49
C ALA A 65 -9.98 71.01 -28.09
N THR A 66 -10.60 71.51 -29.16
CA THR A 66 -11.70 70.82 -29.85
C THR A 66 -11.21 69.54 -30.55
N ASP A 67 -10.07 69.62 -31.25
CA ASP A 67 -9.44 68.45 -31.87
C ASP A 67 -9.01 67.42 -30.81
N LYS A 68 -8.49 67.86 -29.66
CA LYS A 68 -8.13 66.97 -28.53
C LYS A 68 -9.35 66.27 -27.96
N ALA A 69 -10.46 66.98 -27.77
CA ALA A 69 -11.71 66.39 -27.30
C ALA A 69 -12.22 65.31 -28.28
N ALA A 70 -12.17 65.59 -29.59
CA ALA A 70 -12.60 64.68 -30.63
C ALA A 70 -11.61 63.54 -30.96
N LEU A 71 -10.34 63.64 -30.54
CA LEU A 71 -9.32 62.65 -30.86
C LEU A 71 -9.59 61.31 -30.19
N PHE A 72 -9.73 60.25 -30.98
CA PHE A 72 -9.86 58.87 -30.55
C PHE A 72 -8.89 57.98 -31.32
N VAL A 73 -8.57 56.81 -30.76
CA VAL A 73 -7.70 55.81 -31.39
C VAL A 73 -8.50 54.52 -31.57
N GLY A 74 -9.01 54.28 -32.77
CA GLY A 74 -9.75 53.06 -33.14
C GLY A 74 -11.12 52.88 -32.45
N ASP A 75 -11.64 51.64 -32.49
CA ASP A 75 -12.87 51.21 -31.77
C ASP A 75 -12.58 50.75 -30.33
N VAL A 76 -11.31 50.82 -29.91
CA VAL A 76 -10.79 50.04 -28.81
C VAL A 76 -10.98 50.76 -27.48
N SER A 77 -11.79 50.14 -26.62
CA SER A 77 -11.92 50.41 -25.19
C SER A 77 -10.63 50.05 -24.43
N GLY A 78 -9.53 50.73 -24.73
CA GLY A 78 -8.24 50.56 -24.05
C GLY A 78 -7.51 49.24 -24.36
N THR A 79 -7.96 48.44 -25.32
CA THR A 79 -7.33 47.13 -25.65
C THR A 79 -7.07 46.97 -27.15
N ALA A 80 -5.82 46.87 -27.58
CA ALA A 80 -5.47 46.73 -29.00
C ALA A 80 -5.09 45.29 -29.38
N ARG A 81 -5.81 44.69 -30.34
CA ARG A 81 -5.50 43.36 -30.90
C ARG A 81 -5.06 43.41 -32.37
N THR A 82 -5.29 44.54 -33.03
CA THR A 82 -5.00 44.82 -34.44
C THR A 82 -4.36 46.19 -34.55
N ASP A 83 -3.80 46.50 -35.72
CA ASP A 83 -3.22 47.81 -36.01
C ASP A 83 -4.21 48.96 -35.76
N LEU A 84 -3.71 50.06 -35.22
CA LEU A 84 -4.45 51.26 -34.87
C LEU A 84 -4.38 52.25 -36.03
N THR A 85 -5.50 52.94 -36.29
CA THR A 85 -5.49 54.10 -37.18
C THR A 85 -5.18 55.34 -36.37
N LEU A 86 -4.00 55.93 -36.57
CA LEU A 86 -3.56 57.13 -35.87
C LEU A 86 -3.70 58.36 -36.78
N PRO A 87 -4.65 59.28 -36.53
CA PRO A 87 -4.82 60.46 -37.36
C PRO A 87 -3.63 61.41 -37.20
N THR A 88 -3.18 62.00 -38.31
CA THR A 88 -2.11 63.00 -38.35
C THR A 88 -2.64 64.43 -38.42
N ASN A 89 -3.94 64.59 -38.59
CA ASN A 89 -4.61 65.89 -38.64
C ASN A 89 -5.96 65.83 -37.92
N GLY A 90 -6.27 66.86 -37.14
CA GLY A 90 -7.57 67.08 -36.52
C GLY A 90 -8.57 67.73 -37.48
N ALA A 91 -9.86 67.59 -37.18
CA ALA A 91 -10.95 68.12 -38.01
C ALA A 91 -10.95 69.66 -38.09
N TYR A 92 -10.41 70.32 -37.06
CA TYR A 92 -10.25 71.77 -36.97
C TYR A 92 -8.83 72.23 -37.38
N GLY A 93 -8.05 71.33 -37.96
CA GLY A 93 -6.82 71.62 -38.67
C GLY A 93 -5.56 71.63 -37.80
N SER A 94 -5.61 71.08 -36.58
CA SER A 94 -4.40 70.80 -35.79
C SER A 94 -3.60 69.68 -36.43
N THR A 95 -2.28 69.80 -36.49
CA THR A 95 -1.40 68.68 -36.83
C THR A 95 -1.21 67.80 -35.60
N ILE A 96 -1.25 66.48 -35.77
CA ILE A 96 -1.14 65.50 -34.69
C ILE A 96 0.11 64.66 -34.91
N THR A 97 1.00 64.64 -33.92
CA THR A 97 2.17 63.75 -33.89
C THR A 97 2.05 62.77 -32.73
N TRP A 98 2.53 61.55 -32.93
CA TRP A 98 2.40 60.47 -31.96
C TRP A 98 3.75 60.02 -31.44
N VAL A 99 3.80 59.68 -30.16
CA VAL A 99 4.96 59.05 -29.50
C VAL A 99 4.45 57.87 -28.69
N SER A 100 5.14 56.74 -28.79
CA SER A 100 4.92 55.54 -27.99
C SER A 100 6.02 55.39 -26.94
N ASP A 101 5.66 54.95 -25.73
CA ASP A 101 6.65 54.51 -24.73
C ASP A 101 7.19 53.10 -25.03
N GLN A 102 6.54 52.35 -25.93
CA GLN A 102 6.91 51.01 -26.38
C GLN A 102 6.75 50.86 -27.89
N SER A 103 7.57 51.55 -28.68
CA SER A 103 7.50 51.56 -30.16
C SER A 103 7.66 50.17 -30.81
N ALA A 104 8.23 49.19 -30.09
CA ALA A 104 8.31 47.79 -30.53
C ALA A 104 6.97 47.03 -30.43
N ILE A 105 6.04 47.49 -29.59
CA ILE A 105 4.71 46.90 -29.39
C ILE A 105 3.65 47.70 -30.14
N ILE A 106 3.66 49.03 -30.03
CA ILE A 106 2.82 49.91 -30.85
C ILE A 106 3.70 51.01 -31.44
N SER A 107 3.88 51.01 -32.76
CA SER A 107 4.67 52.05 -33.43
C SER A 107 3.90 53.37 -33.56
N GLU A 108 4.61 54.45 -33.90
CA GLU A 108 4.03 55.78 -34.13
C GLU A 108 3.14 55.86 -35.38
N GLN A 109 3.15 54.81 -36.20
CA GLN A 109 2.25 54.63 -37.36
C GLN A 109 1.04 53.74 -37.02
N GLY A 110 0.95 53.25 -35.78
CA GLY A 110 -0.15 52.43 -35.29
C GLY A 110 0.01 50.93 -35.54
N LYS A 111 1.18 50.45 -35.98
CA LYS A 111 1.43 49.01 -36.13
C LYS A 111 1.49 48.34 -34.75
N VAL A 112 0.69 47.30 -34.54
CA VAL A 112 0.59 46.56 -33.26
C VAL A 112 1.25 45.19 -33.38
N ILE A 113 2.23 44.92 -32.51
CA ILE A 113 2.86 43.62 -32.36
C ILE A 113 2.46 43.06 -31.00
N ARG A 114 1.67 42.00 -31.01
CA ARG A 114 1.20 41.35 -29.78
C ARG A 114 2.35 40.58 -29.11
N PRO A 115 2.46 40.62 -27.77
CA PRO A 115 3.39 39.77 -27.04
C PRO A 115 3.20 38.28 -27.38
N ALA A 116 4.30 37.54 -27.41
CA ALA A 116 4.28 36.11 -27.69
C ALA A 116 3.43 35.33 -26.67
N LYS A 117 2.98 34.13 -27.07
CA LYS A 117 2.15 33.25 -26.24
C LYS A 117 2.82 32.95 -24.89
N GLY A 118 2.06 33.03 -23.81
CA GLY A 118 2.54 32.78 -22.45
C GLY A 118 3.25 33.96 -21.76
N LEU A 119 3.42 35.10 -22.45
CA LEU A 119 3.87 36.35 -21.83
C LEU A 119 2.68 37.13 -21.25
N ALA A 120 2.98 38.07 -20.35
CA ALA A 120 1.98 39.00 -19.84
C ALA A 120 1.55 40.02 -20.91
N ASP A 121 0.35 40.57 -20.74
CA ASP A 121 -0.16 41.65 -21.58
C ASP A 121 0.76 42.88 -21.49
N ALA A 122 1.03 43.50 -22.65
CA ALA A 122 1.84 44.72 -22.69
C ALA A 122 0.96 45.94 -22.43
N LYS A 123 1.43 46.85 -21.57
CA LYS A 123 0.80 48.14 -21.31
C LYS A 123 1.60 49.23 -22.00
N VAL A 124 0.95 49.96 -22.91
CA VAL A 124 1.57 50.96 -23.77
C VAL A 124 0.89 52.30 -23.57
N THR A 125 1.69 53.35 -23.45
CA THR A 125 1.25 54.74 -23.37
C THR A 125 1.51 55.42 -24.71
N LEU A 126 0.43 55.73 -25.44
CA LEU A 126 0.51 56.57 -26.64
C LEU A 126 0.20 58.03 -26.27
N THR A 127 1.12 58.92 -26.64
CA THR A 127 0.96 60.36 -26.45
C THR A 127 0.77 61.04 -27.80
N ALA A 128 -0.41 61.63 -28.01
CA ALA A 128 -0.67 62.51 -29.14
C ALA A 128 -0.32 63.95 -28.75
N THR A 129 0.48 64.62 -29.58
CA THR A 129 0.73 66.06 -29.50
C THR A 129 -0.03 66.75 -30.62
N LEU A 130 -0.98 67.62 -30.25
CA LEU A 130 -1.80 68.39 -31.18
C LEU A 130 -1.26 69.81 -31.24
N LYS A 131 -1.03 70.33 -32.45
CA LYS A 131 -0.48 71.67 -32.66
C LYS A 131 -1.25 72.45 -33.71
N LYS A 132 -1.56 73.71 -33.41
CA LYS A 132 -2.03 74.71 -34.38
C LYS A 132 -1.32 76.03 -34.13
N GLY A 133 -0.64 76.57 -35.14
CA GLY A 133 0.15 77.80 -34.99
C GLY A 133 1.16 77.69 -33.84
N THR A 134 1.01 78.55 -32.82
CA THR A 134 1.82 78.54 -31.59
C THR A 134 1.20 77.74 -30.44
N SER A 135 -0.07 77.34 -30.56
CA SER A 135 -0.79 76.58 -29.53
C SER A 135 -0.52 75.07 -29.65
N MET A 136 -0.38 74.40 -28.52
CA MET A 136 -0.10 72.96 -28.44
C MET A 136 -0.72 72.36 -27.18
N ASP A 137 -1.22 71.14 -27.27
CA ASP A 137 -1.69 70.34 -26.14
C ASP A 137 -1.44 68.86 -26.40
N THR A 138 -1.45 68.02 -25.36
CA THR A 138 -1.24 66.59 -25.46
C THR A 138 -2.46 65.79 -24.97
N LYS A 139 -2.66 64.60 -25.54
CA LYS A 139 -3.62 63.61 -25.08
C LYS A 139 -2.94 62.27 -24.91
N VAL A 140 -3.15 61.65 -23.76
CA VAL A 140 -2.57 60.35 -23.42
C VAL A 140 -3.62 59.26 -23.58
N PHE A 141 -3.21 58.15 -24.21
CA PHE A 141 -3.99 56.94 -24.37
C PHE A 141 -3.25 55.78 -23.69
N LEU A 142 -3.90 55.16 -22.71
CA LEU A 142 -3.40 53.97 -22.04
C LEU A 142 -4.01 52.75 -22.71
N LEU A 143 -3.17 51.96 -23.38
CA LEU A 143 -3.57 50.79 -24.14
C LEU A 143 -2.99 49.52 -23.54
N THR A 144 -3.78 48.46 -23.54
CA THR A 144 -3.34 47.10 -23.22
C THR A 144 -3.31 46.30 -24.51
N VAL A 145 -2.17 45.67 -24.82
CA VAL A 145 -2.01 44.75 -25.95
C VAL A 145 -1.99 43.33 -25.40
N PRO A 146 -3.08 42.56 -25.53
CA PRO A 146 -3.14 41.22 -24.99
C PRO A 146 -2.10 40.32 -25.65
N ALA A 147 -1.43 39.51 -24.85
CA ALA A 147 -0.55 38.47 -25.36
C ALA A 147 -1.31 37.51 -26.28
N GLN A 148 -0.60 36.84 -27.19
CA GLN A 148 -1.19 35.80 -28.02
C GLN A 148 -1.73 34.65 -27.14
N THR A 149 -2.90 34.12 -27.48
CA THR A 149 -3.51 33.00 -26.75
C THR A 149 -2.92 31.68 -27.25
N ILE A 150 -2.63 30.77 -26.33
CA ILE A 150 -2.34 29.37 -26.66
C ILE A 150 -3.65 28.75 -27.17
N THR A 151 -3.61 28.06 -28.31
CA THR A 151 -4.80 27.33 -28.79
C THR A 151 -5.01 26.05 -27.98
N ASP A 152 -6.23 25.50 -28.00
CA ASP A 152 -6.51 24.25 -27.29
C ASP A 152 -5.57 23.12 -27.76
N GLU A 153 -5.26 23.06 -29.06
CA GLU A 153 -4.34 22.08 -29.65
C GLU A 153 -2.91 22.22 -29.12
N GLU A 154 -2.40 23.46 -29.06
CA GLU A 154 -1.06 23.73 -28.54
C GLU A 154 -0.96 23.41 -27.04
N ALA A 155 -2.00 23.71 -26.27
CA ALA A 155 -2.05 23.38 -24.84
C ALA A 155 -2.07 21.87 -24.61
N VAL A 156 -2.88 21.13 -25.39
CA VAL A 156 -2.95 19.65 -25.33
C VAL A 156 -1.59 19.02 -25.67
N GLU A 157 -0.92 19.48 -26.74
CA GLU A 157 0.39 18.95 -27.12
C GLU A 157 1.50 19.32 -26.13
N ALA A 158 1.45 20.51 -25.52
CA ALA A 158 2.39 20.88 -24.45
C ALA A 158 2.23 20.00 -23.19
N VAL A 159 0.99 19.68 -22.80
CA VAL A 159 0.73 18.73 -21.70
C VAL A 159 1.19 17.33 -22.07
N LYS A 160 0.91 16.85 -23.28
CA LYS A 160 1.42 15.56 -23.77
C LYS A 160 2.95 15.47 -23.76
N ALA A 161 3.62 16.53 -24.18
CA ALA A 161 5.08 16.60 -24.23
C ALA A 161 5.71 16.60 -22.83
N SER A 162 5.07 17.21 -21.83
CA SER A 162 5.56 17.30 -20.45
C SER A 162 5.07 16.16 -19.54
N LEU A 163 3.97 15.49 -19.86
CA LEU A 163 3.40 14.42 -19.03
C LEU A 163 4.38 13.24 -18.90
N ARG A 164 4.64 12.86 -17.65
CA ARG A 164 5.50 11.73 -17.26
C ARG A 164 4.75 10.86 -16.27
N VAL A 165 4.98 9.55 -16.36
CA VAL A 165 4.57 8.56 -15.37
C VAL A 165 5.82 7.77 -15.03
N THR A 166 6.12 7.66 -13.74
CA THR A 166 7.25 6.91 -13.21
C THR A 166 6.76 5.93 -12.16
N TYR A 167 7.31 4.73 -12.17
CA TYR A 167 6.96 3.68 -11.22
C TYR A 167 8.19 2.77 -11.06
N ASP A 168 8.53 2.44 -9.81
CA ASP A 168 9.76 1.71 -9.45
C ASP A 168 9.59 0.19 -9.43
N GLY A 169 8.40 -0.31 -9.75
CA GLY A 169 8.07 -1.73 -9.75
C GLY A 169 7.39 -2.24 -8.49
N ILE A 170 7.63 -1.58 -7.35
CA ILE A 170 7.29 -2.09 -6.01
C ILE A 170 6.39 -1.17 -5.20
N ALA A 171 6.30 0.12 -5.57
CA ALA A 171 5.49 1.10 -4.87
C ALA A 171 4.01 0.69 -4.81
N THR A 172 3.33 1.10 -3.75
CA THR A 172 1.91 0.80 -3.53
C THR A 172 0.98 1.66 -4.41
N SER A 173 1.53 2.64 -5.12
CA SER A 173 0.78 3.53 -6.00
C SER A 173 1.62 4.13 -7.11
N VAL A 174 0.98 4.49 -8.22
CA VAL A 174 1.52 5.27 -9.33
C VAL A 174 0.80 6.63 -9.40
N SER A 175 1.54 7.70 -9.68
CA SER A 175 0.95 9.05 -9.78
C SER A 175 0.23 9.24 -11.12
N LEU A 176 -1.09 9.45 -11.06
CA LEU A 176 -1.96 9.66 -12.23
C LEU A 176 -2.60 11.07 -12.18
N PRO A 177 -1.94 12.11 -12.71
CA PRO A 177 -2.49 13.47 -12.68
C PRO A 177 -3.78 13.56 -13.51
N LYS A 178 -4.80 14.24 -12.96
CA LYS A 178 -6.11 14.44 -13.62
C LYS A 178 -6.22 15.78 -14.37
N MET A 179 -5.25 16.66 -14.19
CA MET A 179 -5.21 17.99 -14.80
C MET A 179 -3.77 18.39 -15.10
N GLY A 180 -3.53 18.87 -16.32
CA GLY A 180 -2.28 19.47 -16.76
C GLY A 180 -2.28 21.00 -16.63
N ALA A 181 -1.22 21.63 -17.14
CA ALA A 181 -1.18 23.09 -17.27
C ALA A 181 -2.36 23.61 -18.13
N ASN A 182 -2.73 24.88 -17.95
CA ASN A 182 -3.83 25.53 -18.68
C ASN A 182 -5.19 24.81 -18.58
N HIS A 183 -5.46 24.13 -17.44
CA HIS A 183 -6.70 23.39 -17.18
C HIS A 183 -7.01 22.28 -18.20
N VAL A 184 -5.99 21.78 -18.90
CA VAL A 184 -6.15 20.63 -19.79
C VAL A 184 -6.50 19.40 -18.95
N ALA A 185 -7.63 18.78 -19.23
CA ALA A 185 -8.08 17.59 -18.52
C ALA A 185 -7.28 16.36 -18.94
N ILE A 186 -6.96 15.48 -17.98
CA ILE A 186 -6.30 14.21 -18.22
C ILE A 186 -7.18 13.10 -17.64
N GLN A 187 -7.63 12.19 -18.49
CA GLN A 187 -8.39 11.01 -18.11
C GLN A 187 -7.56 9.77 -18.39
N TRP A 188 -7.49 8.87 -17.42
CA TRP A 188 -6.71 7.65 -17.53
C TRP A 188 -7.60 6.48 -17.92
N SER A 189 -7.08 5.60 -18.76
CA SER A 189 -7.65 4.29 -19.06
C SER A 189 -6.55 3.23 -19.14
N LEU A 190 -6.93 1.97 -19.02
CA LEU A 190 -6.04 0.84 -19.25
C LEU A 190 -6.16 0.38 -20.70
N GLN A 191 -5.02 0.07 -21.33
CA GLN A 191 -5.04 -0.58 -22.65
C GLN A 191 -5.68 -1.98 -22.56
N ASP A 192 -5.39 -2.71 -21.49
CA ASP A 192 -6.02 -3.98 -21.16
C ASP A 192 -6.85 -3.83 -19.88
N GLN A 193 -8.16 -4.01 -20.01
CA GLN A 193 -9.09 -3.88 -18.89
C GLN A 193 -8.91 -4.97 -17.82
N ALA A 194 -8.31 -6.11 -18.16
CA ALA A 194 -7.97 -7.15 -17.18
C ALA A 194 -6.95 -6.64 -16.13
N HIS A 195 -6.15 -5.63 -16.46
CA HIS A 195 -5.20 -5.02 -15.53
C HIS A 195 -5.86 -4.11 -14.48
N SER A 196 -7.18 -3.95 -14.48
CA SER A 196 -7.92 -3.22 -13.42
C SER A 196 -7.79 -3.88 -12.05
N ALA A 197 -7.49 -5.19 -12.00
CA ALA A 197 -7.13 -5.88 -10.75
C ALA A 197 -5.73 -5.51 -10.23
N ILE A 198 -4.87 -4.94 -11.08
CA ILE A 198 -3.47 -4.57 -10.78
C ILE A 198 -3.37 -3.08 -10.47
N VAL A 199 -3.98 -2.21 -11.27
CA VAL A 199 -3.90 -0.75 -11.10
C VAL A 199 -5.29 -0.13 -11.06
N GLU A 200 -5.60 0.56 -9.98
CA GLU A 200 -6.82 1.32 -9.81
C GLU A 200 -6.61 2.76 -10.31
N LEU A 201 -7.35 3.17 -11.33
CA LEU A 201 -7.11 4.45 -12.03
C LEU A 201 -7.55 5.69 -11.25
N ASP A 202 -8.46 5.53 -10.28
CA ASP A 202 -9.04 6.66 -9.54
C ASP A 202 -8.08 7.27 -8.53
N ASN A 203 -7.27 6.43 -7.89
CA ASN A 203 -6.33 6.79 -6.83
C ASN A 203 -4.88 6.40 -7.19
N GLY A 204 -4.66 5.65 -8.27
CA GLY A 204 -3.36 5.15 -8.67
C GLY A 204 -2.85 3.97 -7.85
N HIS A 205 -3.66 3.34 -7.01
CA HIS A 205 -3.25 2.20 -6.18
C HIS A 205 -2.79 1.02 -7.05
N VAL A 206 -1.70 0.36 -6.64
CA VAL A 206 -1.12 -0.80 -7.32
C VAL A 206 -1.19 -2.03 -6.43
N ASN A 207 -1.97 -3.02 -6.84
CA ASN A 207 -2.10 -4.32 -6.18
C ASN A 207 -1.09 -5.33 -6.77
N ARG A 208 0.06 -5.43 -6.12
CA ARG A 208 1.12 -6.37 -6.54
C ARG A 208 0.78 -7.84 -6.28
N ALA A 209 -0.16 -8.13 -5.37
CA ALA A 209 -0.59 -9.51 -5.12
C ALA A 209 -1.43 -10.08 -6.28
N ALA A 210 -1.94 -9.23 -7.17
CA ALA A 210 -2.67 -9.66 -8.36
C ALA A 210 -1.77 -10.21 -9.48
N VAL A 211 -0.44 -10.10 -9.36
CA VAL A 211 0.50 -10.58 -10.39
C VAL A 211 1.43 -11.66 -9.83
N SER A 212 1.59 -12.75 -10.57
CA SER A 212 2.49 -13.87 -10.23
C SER A 212 3.84 -13.83 -10.94
N LYS A 213 4.00 -12.90 -11.89
CA LYS A 213 5.21 -12.66 -12.67
C LYS A 213 5.30 -11.18 -13.01
N VAL A 214 6.49 -10.75 -13.43
CA VAL A 214 6.71 -9.38 -13.91
C VAL A 214 5.71 -9.08 -15.03
N THR A 215 4.92 -8.03 -14.86
CA THR A 215 3.83 -7.68 -15.77
C THR A 215 3.92 -6.21 -16.13
N ASP A 216 3.99 -5.91 -17.42
CA ASP A 216 3.96 -4.53 -17.93
C ASP A 216 2.50 -4.10 -18.12
N VAL A 217 2.09 -3.03 -17.45
CA VAL A 217 0.75 -2.44 -17.51
C VAL A 217 0.82 -1.15 -18.33
N VAL A 218 0.02 -1.07 -19.40
CA VAL A 218 -0.03 0.12 -20.25
C VAL A 218 -1.22 1.01 -19.87
N LEU A 219 -0.88 2.19 -19.36
CA LEU A 219 -1.79 3.27 -19.00
C LEU A 219 -1.90 4.25 -20.17
N ILE A 220 -3.12 4.60 -20.56
CA ILE A 220 -3.40 5.55 -21.63
C ILE A 220 -3.94 6.83 -21.01
N ALA A 221 -3.21 7.93 -21.16
CA ALA A 221 -3.68 9.26 -20.83
C ALA A 221 -4.43 9.85 -22.03
N SER A 222 -5.72 10.14 -21.86
CA SER A 222 -6.53 10.96 -22.77
C SER A 222 -6.50 12.41 -22.31
N ILE A 223 -5.90 13.27 -23.13
CA ILE A 223 -5.58 14.66 -22.83
C ILE A 223 -6.51 15.54 -23.65
N LYS A 224 -7.33 16.38 -22.99
CA LYS A 224 -8.42 17.11 -23.65
C LYS A 224 -8.56 18.54 -23.14
N LEU A 225 -8.77 19.46 -24.08
CA LEU A 225 -9.22 20.83 -23.82
C LEU A 225 -10.12 21.27 -24.97
N GLY A 226 -11.33 21.74 -24.67
CA GLY A 226 -12.31 22.09 -25.71
C GLY A 226 -12.58 20.95 -26.70
N SER A 227 -12.37 21.23 -27.99
CA SER A 227 -12.43 20.23 -29.08
C SER A 227 -11.09 19.52 -29.34
N ALA A 228 -9.98 20.06 -28.85
CA ALA A 228 -8.67 19.44 -29.03
C ALA A 228 -8.52 18.24 -28.10
N GLN A 229 -7.97 17.15 -28.64
CA GLN A 229 -7.72 15.93 -27.89
C GLN A 229 -6.50 15.19 -28.44
N SER A 230 -5.76 14.55 -27.55
CA SER A 230 -4.60 13.73 -27.89
C SER A 230 -4.44 12.62 -26.84
N GLN A 231 -3.64 11.61 -27.15
CA GLN A 231 -3.39 10.49 -26.24
C GLN A 231 -1.89 10.21 -26.09
N LYS A 232 -1.51 9.65 -24.94
CA LYS A 232 -0.15 9.16 -24.69
C LYS A 232 -0.19 7.91 -23.82
N ALA A 233 0.51 6.86 -24.26
CA ALA A 233 0.66 5.63 -23.52
C ALA A 233 1.89 5.67 -22.62
N PHE A 234 1.77 5.09 -21.43
CA PHE A 234 2.84 4.88 -20.46
C PHE A 234 2.84 3.42 -20.06
N SER A 235 3.98 2.75 -20.20
CA SER A 235 4.15 1.39 -19.69
C SER A 235 4.81 1.46 -18.31
N ILE A 236 4.16 0.89 -17.31
CA ILE A 236 4.75 0.66 -15.99
C ILE A 236 5.00 -0.83 -15.81
N ARG A 237 6.14 -1.18 -15.24
CA ARG A 237 6.49 -2.57 -14.95
C ARG A 237 6.12 -2.89 -13.52
N VAL A 238 5.21 -3.83 -13.27
CA VAL A 238 4.82 -4.27 -11.92
C VAL A 238 5.53 -5.57 -11.58
N LEU A 239 6.24 -5.58 -10.45
CA LEU A 239 6.94 -6.75 -9.95
C LEU A 239 6.05 -7.51 -8.95
N PRO A 240 6.00 -8.85 -9.01
CA PRO A 240 5.23 -9.65 -8.07
C PRO A 240 5.79 -9.53 -6.65
N LEU A 241 4.98 -9.93 -5.67
CA LEU A 241 5.49 -10.16 -4.32
C LEU A 241 6.34 -11.43 -4.31
N GLY A 242 7.38 -11.43 -3.48
CA GLY A 242 8.24 -12.58 -3.25
C GLY A 242 7.73 -13.49 -2.16
N ASP A 243 8.38 -14.64 -2.01
CA ASP A 243 8.04 -15.66 -1.01
C ASP A 243 7.99 -15.09 0.42
N VAL A 244 6.96 -15.51 1.17
CA VAL A 244 6.75 -15.14 2.58
C VAL A 244 7.94 -15.64 3.43
N PRO A 245 8.56 -14.79 4.27
CA PRO A 245 9.59 -15.23 5.22
C PRO A 245 9.02 -16.24 6.22
N LEU A 246 9.79 -17.26 6.57
CA LEU A 246 9.43 -18.18 7.66
C LEU A 246 9.95 -17.60 8.98
N VAL A 247 9.06 -17.36 9.93
CA VAL A 247 9.39 -16.76 11.23
C VAL A 247 9.13 -17.78 12.33
N HIS A 248 10.11 -18.00 13.20
CA HIS A 248 9.93 -18.87 14.37
C HIS A 248 9.00 -18.23 15.40
N PRO A 249 8.31 -19.04 16.22
CA PRO A 249 7.51 -18.53 17.34
C PRO A 249 8.34 -17.63 18.26
N ILE A 250 7.66 -16.65 18.88
CA ILE A 250 8.28 -15.65 19.75
C ILE A 250 7.49 -15.46 21.04
N THR A 251 8.21 -15.25 22.13
CA THR A 251 7.70 -15.02 23.49
C THR A 251 8.10 -13.64 24.01
N VAL A 252 7.45 -13.18 25.08
CA VAL A 252 7.76 -11.90 25.76
C VAL A 252 9.20 -11.80 26.29
N THR A 253 9.89 -12.92 26.48
CA THR A 253 11.29 -12.95 26.95
C THR A 253 12.31 -12.91 25.82
N ASP A 254 11.90 -13.09 24.57
CA ASP A 254 12.82 -13.15 23.44
C ASP A 254 13.37 -11.76 23.10
N SER A 255 14.67 -11.73 22.80
CA SER A 255 15.39 -10.52 22.37
C SER A 255 15.71 -10.51 20.88
N HIS A 256 15.33 -11.57 20.16
CA HIS A 256 15.60 -11.73 18.73
C HIS A 256 14.46 -12.46 18.04
N ILE A 257 14.11 -12.02 16.83
CA ILE A 257 13.25 -12.77 15.91
C ILE A 257 14.14 -13.58 14.98
N LYS A 258 13.91 -14.88 14.91
CA LYS A 258 14.69 -15.80 14.06
C LYS A 258 13.80 -16.40 12.99
N GLY A 259 14.42 -16.78 11.88
CA GLY A 259 13.69 -17.36 10.76
C GLY A 259 14.54 -17.53 9.51
N THR A 260 13.88 -17.78 8.39
CA THR A 260 14.50 -17.82 7.07
C THR A 260 13.75 -16.94 6.06
N ALA A 261 14.50 -16.38 5.12
CA ALA A 261 13.99 -15.56 4.02
C ALA A 261 14.89 -15.75 2.79
N LYS A 262 14.58 -15.07 1.69
CA LYS A 262 15.43 -15.11 0.49
C LYS A 262 16.87 -14.66 0.83
N PRO A 263 17.91 -15.43 0.46
CA PRO A 263 19.30 -15.10 0.80
C PRO A 263 19.73 -13.69 0.38
N GLY A 264 20.47 -13.01 1.26
CA GLY A 264 21.02 -11.67 1.01
C GLY A 264 20.01 -10.52 1.01
N THR A 265 18.77 -10.74 1.45
CA THR A 265 17.74 -9.71 1.61
C THR A 265 17.83 -9.02 2.97
N ASP A 266 17.44 -7.75 3.01
CA ASP A 266 17.29 -6.97 4.24
C ASP A 266 15.93 -7.27 4.87
N ILE A 267 15.96 -7.71 6.13
CA ILE A 267 14.80 -8.06 6.94
C ILE A 267 14.37 -6.85 7.76
N HIS A 268 13.09 -6.52 7.69
CA HIS A 268 12.48 -5.43 8.44
C HIS A 268 11.34 -5.99 9.29
N VAL A 269 11.38 -5.69 10.58
CA VAL A 269 10.35 -6.08 11.55
C VAL A 269 9.60 -4.85 12.02
N ARG A 270 8.27 -4.84 11.93
CA ARG A 270 7.41 -3.72 12.30
C ARG A 270 6.26 -4.11 13.23
N THR A 271 5.75 -3.12 13.97
CA THR A 271 4.44 -3.15 14.64
C THR A 271 3.61 -1.98 14.12
N GLY A 272 2.64 -2.30 13.25
CA GLY A 272 1.94 -1.25 12.49
C GLY A 272 2.95 -0.38 11.71
N SER A 273 2.96 0.93 11.96
CA SER A 273 3.89 1.86 11.33
C SER A 273 5.29 1.92 11.97
N THR A 274 5.49 1.28 13.12
CA THR A 274 6.72 1.42 13.91
C THR A 274 7.74 0.37 13.52
N LEU A 275 8.95 0.79 13.13
CA LEU A 275 10.07 -0.13 12.89
C LEU A 275 10.64 -0.61 14.24
N VAL A 276 10.63 -1.92 14.45
CA VAL A 276 11.08 -2.58 15.69
C VAL A 276 12.53 -3.04 15.57
N GLY A 277 12.93 -3.51 14.38
CA GLY A 277 14.29 -3.97 14.14
C GLY A 277 14.55 -4.24 12.66
N THR A 278 15.83 -4.31 12.32
CA THR A 278 16.31 -4.67 10.99
C THR A 278 17.52 -5.58 11.09
N ASP A 279 17.68 -6.50 10.15
CA ASP A 279 18.87 -7.32 9.99
C ASP A 279 18.98 -7.78 8.54
N LYS A 280 19.95 -8.65 8.23
CA LYS A 280 20.11 -9.23 6.90
C LYS A 280 20.03 -10.76 6.94
N ALA A 281 19.30 -11.34 6.00
CA ALA A 281 19.35 -12.77 5.76
C ALA A 281 20.73 -13.15 5.20
N ASP A 282 21.34 -14.16 5.77
CA ASP A 282 22.65 -14.64 5.36
C ASP A 282 22.61 -15.33 3.97
N GLN A 283 23.72 -15.94 3.57
CA GLN A 283 23.85 -16.60 2.27
C GLN A 283 23.01 -17.89 2.14
N VAL A 284 22.54 -18.45 3.25
CA VAL A 284 21.62 -19.61 3.26
C VAL A 284 20.18 -19.20 3.59
N GLY A 285 19.95 -17.91 3.83
CA GLY A 285 18.64 -17.31 4.09
C GLY A 285 18.27 -17.18 5.57
N ALA A 286 19.12 -17.61 6.50
CA ALA A 286 18.83 -17.48 7.93
C ALA A 286 18.99 -16.03 8.41
N PHE A 287 18.13 -15.59 9.33
CA PHE A 287 18.23 -14.26 9.96
C PHE A 287 17.95 -14.32 11.46
N GLY A 288 18.39 -13.28 12.19
CA GLY A 288 18.24 -13.15 13.64
C GLY A 288 18.10 -11.70 14.09
N VAL A 289 16.99 -11.05 13.75
CA VAL A 289 16.76 -9.63 14.01
C VAL A 289 16.68 -9.36 15.51
N LYS A 290 17.63 -8.59 16.05
CA LYS A 290 17.56 -8.10 17.43
C LYS A 290 16.38 -7.14 17.59
N ILE A 291 15.57 -7.36 18.61
CA ILE A 291 14.40 -6.55 18.91
C ILE A 291 14.33 -6.22 20.42
N PRO A 292 13.72 -5.08 20.80
CA PRO A 292 13.33 -4.86 22.19
C PRO A 292 12.23 -5.84 22.60
N ALA A 293 12.14 -6.15 23.90
CA ALA A 293 11.08 -6.99 24.45
C ALA A 293 9.70 -6.47 24.04
N GLN A 294 8.82 -7.38 23.63
CA GLN A 294 7.47 -7.07 23.18
C GLN A 294 6.45 -7.59 24.20
N SER A 295 5.35 -6.86 24.38
CA SER A 295 4.23 -7.31 25.21
C SER A 295 3.51 -8.52 24.59
N VAL A 296 2.92 -9.36 25.42
CA VAL A 296 2.02 -10.43 24.97
C VAL A 296 0.90 -9.85 24.10
N GLY A 297 0.55 -10.56 23.03
CA GLY A 297 -0.50 -10.14 22.10
C GLY A 297 -0.03 -9.16 21.01
N THR A 298 1.21 -8.66 21.06
CA THR A 298 1.77 -7.85 19.98
C THR A 298 1.93 -8.69 18.70
N VAL A 299 1.44 -8.18 17.57
CA VAL A 299 1.65 -8.79 16.24
C VAL A 299 2.81 -8.08 15.55
N LEU A 300 3.82 -8.85 15.17
CA LEU A 300 5.00 -8.38 14.46
C LEU A 300 4.89 -8.75 12.98
N GLU A 301 5.07 -7.76 12.12
CA GLU A 301 5.13 -7.91 10.67
C GLU A 301 6.59 -8.03 10.23
N VAL A 302 6.94 -9.06 9.48
CA VAL A 302 8.30 -9.32 8.97
C VAL A 302 8.29 -9.31 7.45
N ILE A 303 9.10 -8.43 6.86
CA ILE A 303 9.23 -8.28 5.40
C ILE A 303 10.71 -8.40 5.02
N ALA A 304 10.99 -9.21 4.00
CA ALA A 304 12.29 -9.31 3.35
C ALA A 304 12.31 -8.43 2.10
N SER A 305 13.38 -7.66 1.90
CA SER A 305 13.48 -6.73 0.77
C SER A 305 14.90 -6.63 0.22
N ASN A 306 15.04 -6.19 -1.02
CA ASN A 306 16.34 -5.86 -1.58
C ASN A 306 16.17 -4.68 -2.55
N PRO A 307 16.66 -3.49 -2.19
CA PRO A 307 16.43 -2.27 -2.99
C PRO A 307 17.13 -2.33 -4.35
N THR A 308 18.25 -3.05 -4.48
CA THR A 308 19.02 -3.16 -5.73
C THR A 308 18.29 -3.99 -6.78
N THR A 309 17.57 -5.03 -6.36
CA THR A 309 16.84 -5.93 -7.25
C THR A 309 15.34 -5.63 -7.30
N HIS A 310 14.88 -4.61 -6.56
CA HIS A 310 13.47 -4.29 -6.36
C HIS A 310 12.66 -5.52 -5.88
N TYR A 311 13.28 -6.38 -5.06
CA TYR A 311 12.60 -7.52 -4.46
C TYR A 311 11.93 -7.09 -3.16
N GLN A 312 10.72 -7.59 -2.93
CA GLN A 312 10.01 -7.45 -1.67
C GLN A 312 9.12 -8.67 -1.48
N SER A 313 9.19 -9.31 -0.33
CA SER A 313 8.34 -10.43 0.03
C SER A 313 6.91 -9.99 0.37
N GLU A 314 6.00 -10.95 0.37
CA GLU A 314 4.81 -10.86 1.22
C GLU A 314 5.20 -10.74 2.71
N ALA A 315 4.31 -10.19 3.52
CA ALA A 315 4.51 -10.03 4.95
C ALA A 315 4.23 -11.33 5.70
N ALA A 316 5.15 -11.71 6.59
CA ALA A 316 4.90 -12.74 7.60
C ALA A 316 4.44 -12.08 8.90
N TYR A 317 3.40 -12.61 9.53
CA TYR A 317 2.90 -12.11 10.82
C TYR A 317 3.18 -13.14 11.92
N VAL A 318 3.78 -12.69 13.02
CA VAL A 318 4.01 -13.53 14.21
C VAL A 318 3.44 -12.86 15.46
N LEU A 319 2.71 -13.63 16.26
CA LEU A 319 2.12 -13.18 17.52
C LEU A 319 3.09 -13.43 18.67
N VAL A 320 3.31 -12.41 19.51
CA VAL A 320 4.09 -12.54 20.74
C VAL A 320 3.25 -13.22 21.81
N THR A 321 3.79 -14.31 22.37
CA THR A 321 3.11 -15.14 23.39
C THR A 321 3.80 -15.05 24.75
N GLU A 322 3.14 -15.51 25.81
CA GLU A 322 3.76 -15.60 27.14
C GLU A 322 4.97 -16.54 27.13
N SER A 323 5.97 -16.24 27.96
CA SER A 323 7.09 -17.15 28.18
C SER A 323 6.68 -18.19 29.23
N THR A 324 6.29 -19.37 28.77
CA THR A 324 6.16 -20.52 29.66
C THR A 324 7.57 -21.02 29.94
N GLY A 325 8.20 -20.56 31.04
CA GLY A 325 9.55 -20.98 31.41
C GLY A 325 9.73 -22.50 31.30
N ALA A 326 10.98 -22.95 31.08
CA ALA A 326 11.26 -24.37 30.85
C ALA A 326 10.59 -25.24 31.93
N PRO A 327 9.83 -26.29 31.55
CA PRO A 327 9.09 -27.09 32.51
C PRO A 327 10.05 -27.75 33.50
N SER A 328 9.76 -27.60 34.79
CA SER A 328 10.53 -28.21 35.88
C SER A 328 9.86 -29.50 36.36
N ILE A 329 10.63 -30.42 36.93
CA ILE A 329 10.10 -31.67 37.46
C ILE A 329 9.31 -31.36 38.74
N ILE A 330 7.99 -31.61 38.73
CA ILE A 330 7.13 -31.50 39.91
C ILE A 330 7.21 -32.78 40.75
N ASN A 331 7.09 -33.94 40.11
CA ASN A 331 6.96 -35.22 40.80
C ASN A 331 7.53 -36.37 39.95
N VAL A 332 8.25 -37.30 40.57
CA VAL A 332 8.52 -38.62 40.01
C VAL A 332 7.82 -39.66 40.89
N GLY A 333 6.87 -40.41 40.31
CA GLY A 333 6.11 -41.40 41.07
C GLY A 333 6.97 -42.58 41.55
N ASP A 334 6.55 -43.21 42.65
CA ASP A 334 7.18 -44.43 43.15
C ASP A 334 7.08 -45.56 42.12
N ILE A 335 8.16 -46.31 41.96
CA ILE A 335 8.28 -47.39 41.01
C ILE A 335 8.17 -48.71 41.78
N THR A 336 7.35 -49.62 41.30
CA THR A 336 7.27 -50.98 41.84
C THR A 336 7.62 -51.98 40.74
N ALA A 337 8.48 -52.92 41.07
CA ALA A 337 8.92 -53.98 40.18
C ALA A 337 8.88 -55.31 40.94
N SER A 338 8.74 -56.42 40.22
CA SER A 338 8.78 -57.76 40.81
C SER A 338 9.57 -58.68 39.90
N VAL A 339 10.41 -59.53 40.49
CA VAL A 339 11.31 -60.43 39.78
C VAL A 339 11.42 -61.76 40.51
N ARG A 340 11.72 -62.83 39.78
CA ARG A 340 11.93 -64.15 40.38
C ARG A 340 13.26 -64.18 41.13
N GLN A 341 13.30 -64.91 42.25
CA GLN A 341 14.54 -65.21 42.96
C GLN A 341 15.62 -65.75 41.99
N GLY A 342 16.80 -65.14 42.05
CA GLY A 342 17.98 -65.50 41.25
C GLY A 342 17.99 -64.97 39.81
N ALA A 343 16.97 -64.21 39.37
CA ALA A 343 16.96 -63.62 38.04
C ALA A 343 17.66 -62.25 38.02
N ASN A 344 18.28 -61.92 36.89
CA ASN A 344 18.94 -60.63 36.71
C ASN A 344 17.90 -59.50 36.63
N TYR A 345 18.15 -58.42 37.37
CA TYR A 345 17.34 -57.20 37.32
C TYR A 345 18.24 -55.98 37.13
N THR A 346 17.91 -55.15 36.15
CA THR A 346 18.63 -53.90 35.87
C THR A 346 17.77 -52.73 36.33
N LEU A 347 18.33 -51.87 37.18
CA LEU A 347 17.64 -50.66 37.66
C LEU A 347 17.38 -49.68 36.50
N PRO A 348 16.25 -48.94 36.51
CA PRO A 348 15.89 -48.02 35.42
C PRO A 348 16.89 -46.88 35.24
N THR A 349 17.31 -46.62 34.01
CA THR A 349 18.14 -45.44 33.68
C THR A 349 17.32 -44.21 33.33
N THR A 350 16.02 -44.37 33.09
CA THR A 350 15.05 -43.28 32.96
C THR A 350 13.76 -43.60 33.71
N VAL A 351 13.08 -42.56 34.17
CA VAL A 351 11.82 -42.64 34.92
C VAL A 351 10.83 -41.59 34.42
N LEU A 352 9.54 -41.86 34.56
CA LEU A 352 8.50 -40.94 34.09
C LEU A 352 8.22 -39.87 35.17
N ALA A 353 8.51 -38.62 34.84
CA ALA A 353 8.26 -37.44 35.67
C ALA A 353 6.99 -36.70 35.23
N SER A 354 6.30 -36.08 36.18
CA SER A 354 5.29 -35.05 35.94
C SER A 354 5.94 -33.68 35.98
N MET A 355 5.70 -32.90 34.93
CA MET A 355 6.33 -31.60 34.68
C MET A 355 5.44 -30.44 35.10
N SER A 356 6.01 -29.24 35.26
CA SER A 356 5.27 -28.04 35.69
C SER A 356 4.27 -27.47 34.69
N ASP A 357 4.37 -27.88 33.44
CA ASP A 357 3.39 -27.59 32.38
C ASP A 357 2.23 -28.62 32.34
N GLY A 358 2.19 -29.56 33.28
CA GLY A 358 1.17 -30.61 33.38
C GLY A 358 1.45 -31.83 32.49
N THR A 359 2.53 -31.83 31.70
CA THR A 359 2.91 -32.96 30.86
C THR A 359 3.63 -34.06 31.67
N LYS A 360 3.82 -35.24 31.06
CA LYS A 360 4.68 -36.31 31.60
C LYS A 360 5.88 -36.53 30.68
N GLN A 361 7.09 -36.62 31.22
CA GLN A 361 8.33 -36.74 30.46
C GLN A 361 9.27 -37.82 31.06
N GLN A 362 10.00 -38.56 30.21
CA GLN A 362 11.08 -39.42 30.71
C GLN A 362 12.31 -38.58 31.07
N VAL A 363 12.79 -38.76 32.30
CA VAL A 363 13.98 -38.09 32.83
C VAL A 363 15.04 -39.13 33.19
N GLN A 364 16.31 -38.79 33.01
CA GLN A 364 17.44 -39.69 33.34
C GLN A 364 17.56 -39.84 34.86
N VAL A 365 17.87 -41.06 35.32
CA VAL A 365 18.27 -41.32 36.71
C VAL A 365 19.78 -41.39 36.76
N ASP A 366 20.41 -40.45 37.46
CA ASP A 366 21.86 -40.30 37.51
C ASP A 366 22.52 -41.41 38.34
N SER A 367 21.86 -41.83 39.41
CA SER A 367 22.37 -42.88 40.30
C SER A 367 21.25 -43.54 41.08
N TRP A 368 21.47 -44.80 41.48
CA TRP A 368 20.65 -45.54 42.43
C TRP A 368 21.46 -45.93 43.65
N ASN A 369 20.82 -45.98 44.81
CA ASN A 369 21.38 -46.51 46.05
C ASN A 369 20.38 -47.48 46.71
N PRO A 370 20.70 -48.78 46.81
CA PRO A 370 21.86 -49.47 46.22
C PRO A 370 21.91 -49.35 44.68
N ASN A 371 23.09 -49.49 44.07
CA ASN A 371 23.24 -49.38 42.60
C ASN A 371 23.12 -50.72 41.86
N VAL A 372 22.92 -51.81 42.59
CA VAL A 372 22.75 -53.18 42.07
C VAL A 372 21.61 -53.84 42.83
N ALA A 373 20.72 -54.49 42.10
CA ALA A 373 19.66 -55.30 42.69
C ALA A 373 20.14 -56.72 42.96
N ASP A 374 20.25 -57.11 44.23
CA ASP A 374 20.50 -58.49 44.65
C ASP A 374 19.16 -59.25 44.75
N THR A 375 18.97 -60.23 43.87
CA THR A 375 17.76 -61.05 43.81
C THR A 375 17.96 -62.46 44.39
N SER A 376 19.07 -62.70 45.10
CA SER A 376 19.40 -64.03 45.64
C SER A 376 18.48 -64.49 46.76
N SER A 377 17.79 -63.57 47.43
CA SER A 377 16.88 -63.83 48.54
C SER A 377 15.49 -63.23 48.28
N GLU A 378 14.46 -63.89 48.78
CA GLU A 378 13.09 -63.40 48.72
C GLU A 378 12.89 -62.21 49.67
N GLY A 379 12.06 -61.25 49.27
CA GLY A 379 11.74 -60.08 50.06
C GLY A 379 11.47 -58.84 49.23
N THR A 380 11.19 -57.73 49.91
CA THR A 380 11.01 -56.41 49.28
C THR A 380 12.27 -55.57 49.51
N PHE A 381 12.89 -55.13 48.42
CA PHE A 381 14.11 -54.32 48.41
C PHE A 381 13.79 -52.91 47.94
N SER A 382 14.32 -51.91 48.63
CA SER A 382 14.10 -50.50 48.30
C SER A 382 15.36 -49.86 47.76
N PHE A 383 15.20 -49.05 46.72
CA PHE A 383 16.25 -48.31 46.05
C PHE A 383 15.87 -46.84 45.97
N GLU A 384 16.82 -45.95 46.21
CA GLU A 384 16.66 -44.51 46.09
C GLU A 384 17.51 -43.97 44.93
N GLY A 385 16.84 -43.33 43.96
CA GLY A 385 17.44 -42.74 42.78
C GLY A 385 17.58 -41.22 42.87
N THR A 386 18.57 -40.65 42.18
CA THR A 386 18.72 -39.20 41.97
C THR A 386 18.43 -38.81 40.53
N VAL A 387 17.78 -37.67 40.34
CA VAL A 387 17.49 -37.08 39.03
C VAL A 387 17.89 -35.61 39.06
N GLU A 388 18.72 -35.19 38.09
CA GLU A 388 19.14 -33.80 37.93
C GLU A 388 17.92 -32.87 37.82
N GLY A 389 17.92 -31.78 38.59
CA GLY A 389 16.80 -30.83 38.64
C GLY A 389 15.61 -31.28 39.49
N TYR A 390 15.67 -32.44 40.17
CA TYR A 390 14.67 -32.90 41.12
C TYR A 390 15.28 -33.08 42.52
N ALA A 391 14.80 -32.28 43.49
CA ALA A 391 15.38 -32.25 44.83
C ALA A 391 15.08 -33.50 45.67
N GLN A 392 14.00 -34.23 45.36
CA GLN A 392 13.61 -35.43 46.11
C GLN A 392 14.24 -36.70 45.50
N LYS A 393 14.23 -37.80 46.26
CA LYS A 393 14.69 -39.10 45.79
C LYS A 393 13.57 -39.84 45.07
N VAL A 394 13.90 -40.49 43.96
CA VAL A 394 13.00 -41.43 43.28
C VAL A 394 13.04 -42.75 44.04
N ARG A 395 11.89 -43.33 44.38
CA ARG A 395 11.86 -44.62 45.09
C ARG A 395 11.49 -45.75 44.16
N LEU A 396 12.24 -46.83 44.23
CA LEU A 396 11.90 -48.10 43.60
C LEU A 396 11.79 -49.20 44.66
N SER A 397 10.68 -49.92 44.63
CA SER A 397 10.43 -51.09 45.46
C SER A 397 10.44 -52.34 44.58
N LEU A 398 11.44 -53.20 44.75
CA LEU A 398 11.60 -54.46 44.03
C LEU A 398 11.17 -55.62 44.92
N GLU A 399 10.17 -56.37 44.49
CA GLU A 399 9.72 -57.59 45.16
C GLU A 399 10.38 -58.84 44.53
N VAL A 400 11.09 -59.62 45.32
CA VAL A 400 11.73 -60.87 44.90
C VAL A 400 10.96 -62.05 45.48
N THR A 401 10.42 -62.92 44.62
CA THR A 401 9.54 -64.04 45.03
C THR A 401 9.95 -65.37 44.38
N LYS A 402 9.61 -66.49 45.06
CA LYS A 402 9.84 -67.88 44.59
C LYS A 402 9.03 -68.25 43.35
N GLU A 403 7.79 -67.77 43.31
CA GLU A 403 6.82 -67.98 42.24
C GLU A 403 6.18 -66.61 41.96
N GLY A 404 6.62 -65.94 40.89
CA GLY A 404 6.36 -64.51 40.69
C GLY A 404 4.87 -64.15 40.72
N ALA A 405 4.41 -63.27 41.62
CA ALA A 405 3.19 -62.51 41.35
C ALA A 405 3.47 -61.69 40.08
N GLY A 406 2.71 -61.92 39.01
CA GLY A 406 2.96 -61.19 37.77
C GLY A 406 2.71 -59.70 37.98
N LEU A 407 3.57 -58.87 37.38
CA LEU A 407 3.40 -57.42 37.33
C LEU A 407 2.05 -57.06 36.72
N THR A 408 1.51 -55.92 37.13
CA THR A 408 0.43 -55.25 36.40
C THR A 408 1.00 -54.56 35.15
N VAL A 409 0.15 -54.26 34.17
CA VAL A 409 0.47 -53.52 32.95
C VAL A 409 0.99 -52.13 33.28
N ALA A 410 0.37 -51.42 34.23
CA ALA A 410 0.87 -50.13 34.70
C ALA A 410 2.31 -50.21 35.24
N GLN A 411 2.63 -51.26 36.01
CA GLN A 411 3.98 -51.49 36.54
C GLN A 411 4.96 -51.83 35.41
N ALA A 412 4.57 -52.68 34.46
CA ALA A 412 5.39 -53.02 33.30
C ALA A 412 5.72 -51.80 32.42
N LEU A 413 4.78 -50.87 32.25
CA LEU A 413 4.98 -49.64 31.47
C LEU A 413 5.99 -48.69 32.12
N ALA A 414 6.17 -48.75 33.44
CA ALA A 414 7.14 -47.95 34.17
C ALA A 414 8.59 -48.50 34.06
N LEU A 415 8.76 -49.76 33.65
CA LEU A 415 10.08 -50.43 33.62
C LEU A 415 10.80 -50.26 32.30
N PRO A 416 12.13 -50.10 32.26
CA PRO A 416 12.86 -49.82 31.02
C PRO A 416 12.77 -50.98 30.03
N GLN A 417 12.93 -50.69 28.73
CA GLN A 417 13.11 -51.74 27.73
C GLN A 417 14.33 -52.64 28.05
N GLY A 418 14.30 -53.88 27.59
CA GLY A 418 15.29 -54.92 27.91
C GLY A 418 15.03 -55.64 29.23
N THR A 419 14.08 -55.17 30.06
CA THR A 419 13.74 -55.84 31.32
C THR A 419 12.96 -57.13 31.05
N THR A 420 13.48 -58.26 31.54
CA THR A 420 12.71 -59.51 31.59
C THR A 420 11.70 -59.40 32.73
N ILE A 421 10.42 -59.45 32.40
CA ILE A 421 9.32 -59.37 33.38
C ILE A 421 8.45 -60.62 33.31
N THR A 422 7.77 -60.94 34.41
CA THR A 422 6.56 -61.77 34.41
C THR A 422 5.38 -60.84 34.64
N LEU A 423 4.45 -60.76 33.70
CA LEU A 423 3.26 -59.91 33.72
C LEU A 423 2.01 -60.78 33.93
N GLU A 424 1.08 -60.36 34.78
CA GLU A 424 -0.25 -60.94 34.91
C GLU A 424 -1.31 -59.90 34.54
N ALA A 425 -1.99 -60.10 33.41
CA ALA A 425 -2.90 -59.10 32.84
C ALA A 425 -4.09 -59.77 32.15
N TYR A 426 -5.17 -59.00 31.95
CA TYR A 426 -6.33 -59.44 31.19
C TYR A 426 -6.13 -59.18 29.70
N VAL A 427 -6.46 -60.19 28.91
CA VAL A 427 -6.50 -60.11 27.45
C VAL A 427 -7.70 -59.28 27.03
N GLN A 428 -7.48 -58.12 26.43
CA GLN A 428 -8.55 -57.19 26.03
C GLN A 428 -9.14 -57.56 24.69
N THR A 429 -8.29 -57.64 23.67
CA THR A 429 -8.66 -58.08 22.34
C THR A 429 -7.52 -58.91 21.78
N VAL A 430 -7.91 -59.97 21.06
CA VAL A 430 -7.03 -60.69 20.16
C VAL A 430 -7.55 -60.35 18.75
N GLU A 431 -7.00 -59.29 18.15
CA GLU A 431 -7.29 -58.71 16.82
C GLU A 431 -8.76 -58.54 16.35
N PRO A 432 -9.13 -57.31 15.93
CA PRO A 432 -9.42 -57.12 14.49
C PRO A 432 -8.99 -55.73 13.98
N ASN A 433 -7.93 -55.66 13.14
CA ASN A 433 -7.64 -54.49 12.30
C ASN A 433 -7.37 -54.95 10.86
N ALA A 434 -8.09 -54.36 9.89
CA ALA A 434 -7.97 -54.64 8.47
C ALA A 434 -6.61 -54.29 7.85
N GLN A 435 -5.76 -53.49 8.52
CA GLN A 435 -4.44 -53.11 8.02
C GLN A 435 -3.31 -54.10 8.38
N PHE A 436 -3.45 -54.94 9.42
CA PHE A 436 -2.38 -55.86 9.82
C PHE A 436 -2.93 -57.16 10.43
N ALA A 437 -3.20 -58.16 9.59
CA ALA A 437 -3.62 -59.48 10.05
C ALA A 437 -2.43 -60.28 10.63
N GLY A 438 -2.25 -60.30 11.96
CA GLY A 438 -1.44 -61.32 12.64
C GLY A 438 -0.40 -60.90 13.67
N TYR A 439 -0.52 -59.71 14.26
CA TYR A 439 0.42 -59.17 15.23
C TYR A 439 -0.28 -58.58 16.46
N GLY A 440 -0.72 -59.45 17.37
CA GLY A 440 -0.55 -59.24 18.82
C GLY A 440 -1.80 -59.31 19.71
N ILE A 441 -1.56 -59.44 21.03
CA ILE A 441 -2.57 -59.36 22.10
C ILE A 441 -2.44 -58.01 22.81
N TYR A 442 -3.57 -57.35 23.07
CA TYR A 442 -3.63 -56.22 24.01
C TYR A 442 -3.81 -56.72 25.43
N LEU A 443 -2.85 -56.39 26.30
CA LEU A 443 -2.92 -56.69 27.72
C LEU A 443 -3.20 -55.42 28.51
N ALA A 444 -4.18 -55.50 29.41
CA ALA A 444 -4.52 -54.42 30.35
C ALA A 444 -4.80 -54.98 31.75
N ASP A 445 -4.84 -54.09 32.75
CA ASP A 445 -5.01 -54.46 34.15
C ASP A 445 -6.42 -54.89 34.52
N GLN A 446 -7.42 -54.49 33.74
CA GLN A 446 -8.83 -54.85 33.94
C GLN A 446 -9.49 -55.22 32.59
N PRO A 447 -10.49 -56.11 32.55
CA PRO A 447 -11.26 -56.38 31.32
C PRO A 447 -12.02 -55.13 30.83
N GLY A 448 -12.04 -54.89 29.52
CA GLY A 448 -12.70 -53.75 28.86
C GLY A 448 -11.89 -52.45 28.80
N ASP A 449 -10.62 -52.45 29.23
CA ASP A 449 -9.74 -51.28 29.19
C ASP A 449 -9.03 -51.18 27.82
N GLU A 450 -9.66 -50.48 26.87
CA GLU A 450 -9.13 -50.25 25.51
C GLU A 450 -8.25 -49.00 25.39
N THR A 451 -7.66 -48.53 26.50
CA THR A 451 -6.86 -47.29 26.49
C THR A 451 -5.55 -47.40 25.68
N THR A 452 -5.01 -46.26 25.26
CA THR A 452 -3.73 -46.13 24.54
C THR A 452 -2.49 -46.58 25.33
N ASP A 453 -2.67 -46.96 26.60
CA ASP A 453 -1.61 -47.43 27.49
C ASP A 453 -1.57 -48.96 27.62
N ALA A 454 -2.32 -49.71 26.81
CA ALA A 454 -2.22 -51.17 26.77
C ALA A 454 -0.83 -51.67 26.31
N LEU A 455 -0.39 -52.80 26.87
CA LEU A 455 0.87 -53.46 26.49
C LEU A 455 0.60 -54.46 25.37
N ILE A 456 1.36 -54.38 24.27
CA ILE A 456 1.20 -55.27 23.11
C ILE A 456 2.20 -56.42 23.17
N VAL A 457 1.70 -57.66 23.05
CA VAL A 457 2.52 -58.88 22.95
C VAL A 457 2.45 -59.45 21.54
N LYS A 458 3.60 -59.72 20.90
CA LYS A 458 3.64 -60.44 19.62
C LYS A 458 3.65 -61.96 19.84
N PHE A 459 2.71 -62.69 19.24
CA PHE A 459 2.70 -64.16 19.25
C PHE A 459 3.81 -64.79 18.39
N ALA A 460 4.31 -65.93 18.85
CA ALA A 460 4.95 -66.90 17.96
C ALA A 460 3.89 -67.56 17.05
N ASN A 461 4.25 -67.89 15.80
CA ASN A 461 3.32 -68.44 14.80
C ASN A 461 2.53 -69.68 15.26
N ALA A 462 3.10 -70.49 16.17
CA ALA A 462 2.46 -71.69 16.71
C ALA A 462 1.33 -71.40 17.73
N ASP A 463 1.41 -70.29 18.47
CA ASP A 463 0.48 -69.95 19.55
C ASP A 463 -0.77 -69.20 19.05
N ARG A 464 -0.69 -68.60 17.85
CA ARG A 464 -1.77 -67.83 17.21
C ARG A 464 -3.05 -68.63 16.95
N ASN A 465 -2.91 -69.93 16.68
CA ASN A 465 -4.04 -70.82 16.35
C ASN A 465 -4.42 -71.76 17.51
N GLY A 466 -3.87 -71.52 18.70
CA GLY A 466 -4.00 -72.39 19.86
C GLY A 466 -4.90 -71.85 20.98
N PRO A 467 -4.60 -72.12 22.26
CA PRO A 467 -5.46 -71.75 23.39
C PRO A 467 -5.62 -70.24 23.59
N TYR A 468 -4.78 -69.43 22.93
CA TYR A 468 -4.79 -67.98 23.04
C TYR A 468 -5.48 -67.26 21.86
N ALA A 469 -6.16 -68.00 20.98
CA ALA A 469 -6.96 -67.43 19.88
C ALA A 469 -8.14 -66.59 20.40
N VAL A 470 -8.66 -65.69 19.56
CA VAL A 470 -9.74 -64.72 19.88
C VAL A 470 -10.93 -65.35 20.60
N ALA A 471 -11.41 -66.49 20.10
CA ALA A 471 -12.56 -67.20 20.65
C ALA A 471 -12.32 -67.75 22.08
N ASN A 472 -11.06 -67.87 22.50
CA ASN A 472 -10.67 -68.62 23.69
C ASN A 472 -10.01 -67.77 24.78
N ALA A 473 -9.48 -66.59 24.47
CA ALA A 473 -8.64 -65.82 25.39
C ALA A 473 -9.17 -64.42 25.75
N THR A 474 -10.01 -63.81 24.92
CA THR A 474 -10.60 -62.48 25.20
C THR A 474 -11.29 -62.46 26.57
N GLY A 475 -10.92 -61.50 27.41
CA GLY A 475 -11.41 -61.34 28.78
C GLY A 475 -10.78 -62.26 29.82
N LYS A 476 -9.90 -63.20 29.43
CA LYS A 476 -9.20 -64.08 30.38
C LYS A 476 -7.90 -63.47 30.87
N LYS A 477 -7.50 -63.87 32.08
CA LYS A 477 -6.21 -63.47 32.66
C LYS A 477 -5.10 -64.37 32.12
N VAL A 478 -3.98 -63.77 31.72
CA VAL A 478 -2.78 -64.49 31.28
C VAL A 478 -1.61 -64.11 32.17
N LYS A 479 -0.70 -65.06 32.33
CA LYS A 479 0.62 -64.86 32.93
C LYS A 479 1.66 -65.07 31.86
N ILE A 480 2.43 -64.03 31.55
CA ILE A 480 3.41 -64.03 30.47
C ILE A 480 4.77 -63.58 30.98
N THR A 481 5.83 -64.31 30.63
CA THR A 481 7.21 -63.92 30.95
C THR A 481 7.95 -63.57 29.68
N GLY A 482 8.47 -62.35 29.57
CA GLY A 482 9.15 -61.89 28.36
C GLY A 482 9.92 -60.59 28.56
N VAL A 483 10.61 -60.16 27.50
CA VAL A 483 11.45 -58.95 27.52
C VAL A 483 10.64 -57.75 27.04
N LEU A 484 10.63 -56.67 27.83
CA LEU A 484 10.00 -55.41 27.47
C LEU A 484 10.76 -54.68 26.37
N HIS A 485 10.05 -54.03 25.45
CA HIS A 485 10.62 -53.22 24.38
C HIS A 485 9.83 -51.92 24.21
N ASP A 486 10.54 -50.80 24.07
CA ASP A 486 9.94 -49.50 23.79
C ASP A 486 9.51 -49.42 22.32
N LYS A 487 8.39 -48.73 22.07
CA LYS A 487 7.83 -48.57 20.71
C LYS A 487 7.57 -49.90 19.98
N ALA A 488 7.40 -50.99 20.73
CA ALA A 488 7.10 -52.28 20.16
C ALA A 488 5.68 -52.26 19.58
N TYR A 489 5.57 -52.59 18.29
CA TYR A 489 4.30 -52.80 17.59
C TYR A 489 3.29 -51.66 17.75
N PHE A 490 3.78 -50.40 17.70
CA PHE A 490 2.99 -49.16 17.79
C PHE A 490 2.36 -48.85 19.16
N SER A 491 2.63 -49.63 20.20
CA SER A 491 2.38 -49.24 21.60
C SER A 491 3.49 -48.38 22.17
N LYS A 492 3.24 -47.70 23.30
CA LYS A 492 4.32 -47.06 24.07
C LYS A 492 5.38 -48.10 24.49
N LYS A 493 4.96 -49.33 24.83
CA LYS A 493 5.83 -50.46 25.24
C LYS A 493 5.13 -51.82 25.07
N GLY A 494 5.89 -52.86 24.70
CA GLY A 494 5.36 -54.22 24.44
C GLY A 494 6.34 -55.34 24.79
N ILE A 495 5.90 -56.61 24.67
CA ILE A 495 6.76 -57.80 24.77
C ILE A 495 6.96 -58.38 23.35
N ALA A 496 8.19 -58.30 22.84
CA ALA A 496 8.53 -58.79 21.50
C ALA A 496 8.90 -60.26 21.47
N THR A 497 9.49 -60.76 22.56
CA THR A 497 9.84 -62.17 22.78
C THR A 497 9.43 -62.57 24.20
N TYR A 498 8.63 -63.63 24.31
CA TYR A 498 8.29 -64.25 25.58
C TYR A 498 8.87 -65.66 25.64
N THR A 499 9.22 -66.09 26.85
CA THR A 499 9.73 -67.44 27.15
C THR A 499 8.64 -68.36 27.66
N HIS A 500 7.57 -67.80 28.22
CA HIS A 500 6.44 -68.57 28.74
C HIS A 500 5.16 -67.74 28.71
N ILE A 501 4.04 -68.35 28.31
CA ILE A 501 2.69 -67.79 28.42
C ILE A 501 1.74 -68.89 28.89
N GLN A 502 0.88 -68.57 29.86
CA GLN A 502 -0.17 -69.45 30.35
C GLN A 502 -1.45 -68.68 30.67
N LEU A 503 -2.62 -69.27 30.38
CA LEU A 503 -3.88 -68.77 30.94
C LEU A 503 -3.87 -69.03 32.45
N VAL A 504 -4.26 -68.02 33.21
CA VAL A 504 -4.46 -68.14 34.66
C VAL A 504 -5.94 -68.52 34.89
N PRO A 505 -6.23 -69.53 35.73
CA PRO A 505 -7.60 -69.97 36.03
C PRO A 505 -8.53 -68.87 36.50
#